data_AF-A0A3N5FZQ3-F1
#
_entry.id   AF-A0A3N5FZQ3-F1
#
_cell.length_a   1.000
_cell.length_b   1.000
_cell.length_c   1.000
_cell.angle_alpha   90.00
_cell.angle_beta   90.00
_cell.angle_gamma   90.00
#
_symmetry.space_group_name_H-M   'P 1'
#
loop_
_entity.id
_entity.type
_entity.pdbx_description
1 polymer ?
#
loop_
_entity_poly.entity_id
_entity_poly.type
_entity_poly.pdbx_seq_one_letter_code
_entity_poly.pdbx_strand_id
1 'polypeptide(L)'
;MAEGDHLVVTVEANGAELAFLDPMRLQLLDALDGLKTTSVRQDVFRAQFQQSTRDLEKYLAECRDLITRLRNGIRTQYGLKQEKLVEFGLQPRRRRAPKTKPPETGPTPPPASANQG
;
A
#
# COMPACT_ATOMS: atom_id res chain seq x y z
N MET A 1 39.39 0.04 -4.30
CA MET A 1 39.29 0.19 -5.77
C MET A 1 38.45 -0.97 -6.26
N ALA A 2 37.40 -0.74 -7.06
CA ALA A 2 36.60 -1.84 -7.61
C ALA A 2 37.49 -2.69 -8.53
N GLU A 3 37.31 -4.01 -8.52
CA GLU A 3 38.13 -4.96 -9.29
C GLU A 3 38.25 -4.57 -10.78
N GLY A 4 37.14 -4.11 -11.38
CA GLY A 4 37.12 -3.62 -12.77
C GLY A 4 37.95 -2.35 -13.00
N ASP A 5 37.91 -1.37 -12.09
CA ASP A 5 38.72 -0.15 -12.22
C ASP A 5 40.22 -0.49 -12.14
N HIS A 6 40.60 -1.41 -11.25
CA HIS A 6 41.98 -1.88 -11.14
C HIS A 6 42.44 -2.59 -12.42
N LEU A 7 41.58 -3.46 -12.98
CA LEU A 7 41.90 -4.23 -14.17
C LEU A 7 42.12 -3.31 -15.39
N VAL A 8 41.25 -2.30 -15.59
CA VAL A 8 41.43 -1.29 -16.65
C VAL A 8 42.78 -0.58 -16.53
N VAL A 9 43.15 -0.14 -15.32
CA VAL A 9 44.42 0.54 -15.07
C VAL A 9 45.62 -0.37 -15.35
N THR A 10 45.57 -1.63 -14.90
CA THR A 10 46.67 -2.57 -15.13
C THR A 10 46.83 -2.96 -16.60
N VAL A 11 45.74 -3.11 -17.36
CA VAL A 11 45.81 -3.41 -18.79
C VAL A 11 46.36 -2.22 -19.57
N GLU A 12 45.95 -1.00 -19.23
CA GLU A 12 46.48 0.23 -19.82
C GLU A 12 47.99 0.39 -19.57
N ALA A 13 48.44 0.13 -18.34
CA ALA A 13 49.86 0.19 -17.97
C ALA A 13 50.73 -0.81 -18.75
N ASN A 14 50.14 -1.92 -19.23
CA ASN A 14 50.82 -2.97 -20.01
C ASN A 14 50.44 -2.92 -21.51
N GLY A 15 49.97 -1.78 -22.01
CA GLY A 15 49.39 -1.65 -23.36
C GLY A 15 50.27 -2.09 -24.53
N ALA A 16 51.60 -2.08 -24.39
CA ALA A 16 52.51 -2.58 -25.43
C ALA A 16 52.37 -4.09 -25.66
N GLU A 17 52.13 -4.87 -24.60
CA GLU A 17 51.98 -6.33 -24.65
C GLU A 17 50.51 -6.73 -24.83
N LEU A 18 49.58 -5.88 -24.37
CA LEU A 18 48.14 -6.16 -24.32
C LEU A 18 47.31 -5.31 -25.28
N ALA A 19 47.91 -4.73 -26.32
CA ALA A 19 47.21 -3.86 -27.28
C ALA A 19 45.97 -4.52 -27.91
N PHE A 20 45.97 -5.84 -28.08
CA PHE A 20 44.82 -6.59 -28.60
C PHE A 20 43.59 -6.59 -27.66
N LEU A 21 43.79 -6.26 -26.37
CA LEU A 21 42.72 -6.17 -25.36
C LEU A 21 42.16 -4.75 -25.22
N ASP A 22 42.75 -3.73 -25.86
CA ASP A 22 42.28 -2.36 -25.74
C ASP A 22 40.79 -2.16 -26.07
N PRO A 23 40.21 -2.79 -27.12
CA PRO A 23 38.78 -2.69 -27.37
C PRO A 23 37.93 -3.18 -26.19
N MET A 24 38.36 -4.26 -25.54
CA MET A 24 37.67 -4.85 -24.40
C MET A 24 37.84 -4.00 -23.13
N ARG A 25 39.03 -3.41 -22.94
CA ARG A 25 39.32 -2.45 -21.87
C ARG A 25 38.40 -1.24 -21.96
N LEU A 26 38.22 -0.68 -23.16
CA LEU A 26 37.32 0.46 -23.40
C LEU A 26 35.86 0.10 -23.15
N GLN A 27 35.41 -1.08 -23.57
CA GLN A 27 34.06 -1.58 -23.26
C GLN A 27 33.82 -1.73 -21.76
N LEU A 28 34.81 -2.24 -21.01
CA LEU A 28 34.71 -2.35 -19.56
C LEU A 28 34.65 -0.97 -18.90
N LEU A 29 35.46 -0.02 -19.35
CA LEU A 29 35.44 1.35 -18.83
C LEU A 29 34.06 2.01 -19.04
N ASP A 30 33.47 1.86 -20.23
CA ASP A 30 32.13 2.36 -20.53
C ASP A 30 31.05 1.70 -19.64
N ALA A 31 31.12 0.38 -19.47
CA ALA A 31 30.20 -0.33 -18.58
C ALA A 31 30.31 0.11 -17.11
N LEU A 32 31.53 0.39 -16.63
CA LEU A 32 31.77 0.90 -15.28
C LEU A 32 31.21 2.32 -15.08
N ASP A 33 31.32 3.18 -16.09
CA ASP A 33 30.71 4.52 -16.06
C ASP A 33 29.17 4.44 -16.06
N GLY A 34 28.62 3.59 -16.94
CA GLY A 34 27.19 3.31 -16.99
C GLY A 34 26.65 2.76 -15.66
N LEU A 35 27.41 1.88 -14.99
CA LEU A 35 27.08 1.35 -13.67
C LEU A 35 27.04 2.46 -12.61
N LYS A 36 28.06 3.32 -12.55
CA LYS A 36 28.13 4.44 -11.59
C LYS A 36 26.95 5.39 -11.78
N THR A 37 26.69 5.80 -13.02
CA THR A 37 25.58 6.69 -13.38
C THR A 37 24.22 6.06 -13.04
N THR A 38 24.04 4.78 -13.33
CA THR A 38 22.79 4.06 -13.04
C THR A 38 22.58 3.88 -11.53
N SER A 39 23.64 3.61 -10.77
CA SER A 39 23.58 3.47 -9.30
C SER A 39 23.07 4.77 -8.67
N VAL A 40 23.63 5.91 -9.05
CA VAL A 40 23.19 7.22 -8.54
C VAL A 40 21.72 7.46 -8.88
N ARG A 41 21.30 7.12 -10.10
CA ARG A 41 19.91 7.26 -10.52
C ARG A 41 18.96 6.36 -9.72
N GLN A 42 19.37 5.12 -9.41
CA GLN A 42 18.58 4.22 -8.56
C GLN A 42 18.39 4.80 -7.15
N ASP A 43 19.42 5.38 -6.56
CA ASP A 43 19.33 5.98 -5.23
C ASP A 43 18.37 7.18 -5.22
N VAL A 44 18.42 8.02 -6.26
CA VAL A 44 17.47 9.12 -6.44
C VAL A 44 16.03 8.59 -6.56
N PHE A 45 15.79 7.57 -7.37
CA PHE A 45 14.45 6.99 -7.51
C PHE A 45 13.95 6.34 -6.23
N ARG A 46 14.83 5.69 -5.45
CA ARG A 46 14.49 5.15 -4.14
C ARG A 46 14.06 6.25 -3.17
N ALA A 47 14.79 7.37 -3.15
CA ALA A 47 14.43 8.53 -2.34
C ALA A 47 13.09 9.13 -2.76
N GLN A 48 12.86 9.29 -4.07
CA GLN A 48 11.59 9.79 -4.63
C GLN A 48 10.41 8.88 -4.28
N PHE A 49 10.59 7.56 -4.36
CA PHE A 49 9.57 6.58 -4.00
C PHE A 49 9.21 6.66 -2.50
N GLN A 50 10.22 6.77 -1.63
CA GLN A 50 9.98 6.93 -0.20
C GLN A 50 9.22 8.23 0.10
N GLN A 51 9.61 9.33 -0.55
CA GLN A 51 8.94 10.60 -0.37
C GLN A 51 7.48 10.55 -0.87
N SER A 52 7.25 10.03 -2.08
CA SER A 52 5.89 9.93 -2.64
C SER A 52 4.98 9.02 -1.80
N THR A 53 5.53 7.95 -1.20
CA THR A 53 4.79 7.08 -0.28
C THR A 53 4.36 7.85 0.98
N ARG A 54 5.27 8.62 1.58
CA ARG A 54 4.95 9.45 2.76
C ARG A 54 3.90 10.51 2.44
N ASP A 55 4.01 11.15 1.28
CA ASP A 55 3.04 12.14 0.83
C ASP A 55 1.66 11.52 0.59
N LEU A 56 1.61 10.33 -0.03
CA LEU A 56 0.37 9.58 -0.20
C LEU A 56 -0.29 9.25 1.15
N GLU A 57 0.46 8.74 2.11
CA GLU A 57 -0.04 8.43 3.46
C GLU A 57 -0.57 9.67 4.17
N LYS A 58 0.17 10.79 4.07
CA LYS A 58 -0.25 12.09 4.61
C LYS A 58 -1.58 12.54 4.01
N TYR A 59 -1.70 12.54 2.68
CA TYR A 59 -2.94 12.95 2.02
C TYR A 59 -4.11 12.02 2.34
N LEU A 60 -3.87 10.71 2.45
CA LEU A 60 -4.91 9.76 2.86
C LEU A 60 -5.42 10.05 4.28
N ALA A 61 -4.53 10.36 5.22
CA ALA A 61 -4.91 10.74 6.58
C ALA A 61 -5.72 12.04 6.59
N GLU A 62 -5.28 13.05 5.84
CA GLU A 62 -5.97 14.33 5.70
C GLU A 62 -7.36 14.17 5.07
N CYS A 63 -7.48 13.40 3.99
CA CYS A 63 -8.77 13.09 3.37
C CYS A 63 -9.72 12.41 4.36
N ARG A 64 -9.26 11.44 5.15
CA ARG A 64 -10.10 10.75 6.14
C ARG A 64 -10.60 11.71 7.22
N ASP A 65 -9.76 12.61 7.69
CA ASP A 65 -10.14 13.64 8.67
C ASP A 65 -11.16 14.61 8.07
N LEU A 66 -10.89 15.15 6.88
CA LEU A 66 -11.80 16.05 6.17
C LEU A 66 -13.16 15.40 5.88
N ILE A 67 -13.19 14.14 5.43
CA ILE A 67 -14.43 13.38 5.25
C ILE A 67 -15.19 13.32 6.58
N THR A 68 -14.51 13.02 7.69
CA THR A 68 -15.15 12.93 9.01
C THR A 68 -15.73 14.28 9.44
N ARG A 69 -14.97 15.36 9.28
CA ARG A 69 -15.43 16.73 9.56
C ARG A 69 -16.63 17.12 8.70
N LEU A 70 -16.59 16.85 7.40
CA LEU A 70 -17.71 17.11 6.48
C LEU A 70 -18.96 16.34 6.89
N ARG A 71 -18.83 15.04 7.18
CA ARG A 71 -19.96 14.21 7.66
C ARG A 71 -20.59 14.77 8.94
N ASN A 72 -19.75 15.23 9.87
CA ASN A 72 -20.23 15.80 11.13
C ASN A 72 -20.87 17.18 10.92
N GLY A 73 -20.32 18.02 10.04
CA GLY A 73 -20.91 19.30 9.65
C GLY A 73 -22.30 19.13 9.03
N ILE A 74 -22.46 18.21 8.07
CA ILE A 74 -23.75 17.88 7.45
C ILE A 74 -24.77 17.42 8.50
N ARG A 75 -24.36 16.54 9.43
CA ARG A 75 -25.22 16.08 10.54
C ARG A 75 -25.60 17.19 11.51
N THR A 76 -24.72 18.16 11.73
CA THR A 76 -24.98 19.30 12.61
C THR A 76 -25.98 20.26 11.96
N GLN A 77 -25.82 20.52 10.66
CA GLN A 77 -26.68 21.45 9.92
C GLN A 77 -28.12 20.93 9.75
N TYR A 78 -28.29 19.67 9.38
CA TYR A 78 -29.63 19.10 9.13
C TYR A 78 -30.22 18.42 10.38
N GLY A 79 -29.38 18.02 11.33
CA GLY A 79 -29.80 17.22 12.48
C GLY A 79 -29.74 15.72 12.22
N LEU A 80 -29.51 14.96 13.29
CA LEU A 80 -29.14 13.53 13.25
C LEU A 80 -30.22 12.58 12.71
N LYS A 81 -31.48 13.01 12.64
CA LYS A 81 -32.64 12.16 12.32
C LYS A 81 -33.27 12.47 10.96
N GLN A 82 -32.82 13.51 10.26
CA GLN A 82 -33.43 13.94 9.01
C GLN A 82 -33.13 12.99 7.85
N GLU A 83 -34.13 12.73 7.00
CA GLU A 83 -33.98 11.91 5.79
C GLU A 83 -33.07 12.54 4.75
N LYS A 84 -32.91 13.87 4.79
CA LYS A 84 -31.99 14.64 3.93
C LYS A 84 -30.53 14.17 4.05
N LEU A 85 -30.16 13.49 5.14
CA LEU A 85 -28.83 12.88 5.28
C LEU A 85 -28.56 11.78 4.22
N VAL A 86 -29.60 11.12 3.71
CA VAL A 86 -29.49 10.03 2.74
C VAL A 86 -28.96 10.53 1.38
N GLU A 87 -29.29 11.76 0.99
CA GLU A 87 -28.77 12.40 -0.24
C GLU A 87 -27.23 12.53 -0.21
N PHE A 88 -26.64 12.63 0.98
CA PHE A 88 -25.19 12.71 1.18
C PHE A 88 -24.55 11.33 1.46
N GLY A 89 -25.30 10.24 1.28
CA GLY A 89 -24.86 8.89 1.63
C GLY A 89 -24.71 8.65 3.14
N LEU A 90 -25.34 9.46 3.99
CA LEU A 90 -25.27 9.36 5.44
C LEU A 90 -26.55 8.74 6.01
N GLN A 91 -26.39 7.72 6.84
CA GLN A 91 -27.54 7.08 7.48
C GLN A 91 -28.05 7.92 8.67
N PRO A 92 -29.35 8.28 8.71
CA PRO A 92 -29.95 8.94 9.87
C PRO A 92 -29.89 8.03 11.11
N ARG A 93 -29.64 8.62 12.28
CA ARG A 93 -29.65 7.93 13.58
C ARG A 93 -31.10 7.65 14.02
N ARG A 94 -31.72 6.65 13.39
CA ARG A 94 -32.99 6.07 13.86
C ARG A 94 -32.72 5.07 14.98
N ARG A 95 -33.58 5.03 15.99
CA ARG A 95 -33.60 3.90 16.93
C ARG A 95 -33.90 2.65 16.10
N ARG A 96 -33.00 1.66 16.10
CA ARG A 96 -33.34 0.33 15.58
C ARG A 96 -34.53 -0.17 16.41
N ALA A 97 -35.62 -0.55 15.75
CA ALA A 97 -36.69 -1.27 16.43
C ALA A 97 -36.09 -2.53 17.07
N PRO A 98 -36.47 -2.88 18.31
CA PRO A 98 -36.04 -4.15 18.89
C PRO A 98 -36.49 -5.28 17.97
N LYS A 99 -35.57 -6.22 17.67
CA LYS A 99 -35.95 -7.46 16.96
C LYS A 99 -36.98 -8.17 17.84
N THR A 100 -38.24 -8.16 17.43
CA THR A 100 -39.27 -9.02 18.00
C THR A 100 -38.82 -10.46 17.78
N LYS A 101 -38.59 -11.21 18.87
CA LYS A 101 -38.39 -12.65 18.78
C LYS A 101 -39.69 -13.26 18.19
N PRO A 102 -39.60 -14.26 17.30
CA PRO A 102 -40.80 -15.01 16.89
C PRO A 102 -41.40 -15.68 18.13
N PRO A 103 -42.74 -15.77 18.23
CA PRO A 103 -43.40 -16.43 19.36
C PRO A 103 -43.01 -17.92 19.40
N GLU A 104 -42.59 -18.40 20.57
CA GLU A 104 -42.38 -19.83 20.84
C GLU A 104 -43.71 -20.57 20.67
N THR A 105 -43.82 -21.42 19.66
CA THR A 105 -44.85 -22.45 19.60
C THR A 105 -44.61 -23.45 20.71
N GLY A 106 -45.68 -23.76 21.46
CA GLY A 106 -45.70 -24.46 22.75
C GLY A 106 -45.18 -25.91 22.80
N PRO A 107 -45.31 -26.56 23.97
CA PRO A 107 -44.55 -27.75 24.34
C PRO A 107 -44.99 -28.99 23.55
N THR A 108 -44.01 -29.66 22.94
CA THR A 108 -44.17 -31.00 22.36
C THR A 108 -44.25 -32.02 23.51
N PRO A 109 -45.22 -32.95 23.54
CA PRO A 109 -45.29 -33.99 24.56
C PRO A 109 -44.14 -35.00 24.38
N PRO A 110 -43.59 -35.57 25.48
CA PRO A 110 -42.47 -36.52 25.40
C PRO A 110 -42.93 -37.85 24.79
N PRO A 111 -42.12 -38.47 23.90
CA PRO A 111 -42.42 -39.80 23.38
C PRO A 111 -42.31 -40.86 24.47
N ALA A 112 -43.31 -41.72 24.52
CA ALA A 112 -43.46 -42.82 25.46
C ALA A 112 -42.33 -43.86 25.33
N SER A 113 -41.88 -44.34 26.50
CA SER A 113 -41.04 -45.52 26.68
C SER A 113 -41.63 -46.74 25.96
N ALA A 114 -40.82 -47.43 25.15
CA ALA A 114 -41.07 -48.81 24.74
C ALA A 114 -39.79 -49.62 24.94
N ASN A 115 -39.79 -50.34 26.07
CA ASN A 115 -38.87 -51.38 26.46
C ASN A 115 -39.19 -52.69 25.72
N GLN A 116 -38.27 -53.66 25.84
CA GLN A 116 -38.27 -55.08 25.42
C GLN A 116 -37.47 -55.33 24.13
N GLY A 117 -36.57 -56.30 24.07
CA GLY A 117 -36.29 -57.43 24.95
C GLY A 117 -35.68 -58.53 24.10
#